data_AF-A0A914Y1R7-F1
#
_entry.id   AF-A0A914Y1R7-F1
#
_cell.length_a   1.000
_cell.length_b   1.000
_cell.length_c   1.000
_cell.angle_alpha   90.00
_cell.angle_beta   90.00
_cell.angle_gamma   90.00
#
_symmetry.space_group_name_H-M   'P 1'
#
loop_
_entity.id
_entity.type
_entity.pdbx_description
1 polymer ?
#
loop_
_entity_poly.entity_id
_entity_poly.type
_entity_poly.pdbx_seq_one_letter_code
_entity_poly.pdbx_strand_id
1 'polypeptide(L)'
;MPKFLANLSFKQIYATAETRLKSVHILSLPEADIYQGLKNNLQAMDELLGDKRFLFGDTPTSADFCLFAHLCTMYYTAYNQPLKDILDTEYPRLQKFTEQTLTEIFPEYQMYYQ
;
A
#
# COMPACT_ATOMS: atom_id res chain seq x y z
N MET A 1 5.04 9.27 -24.10
CA MET A 1 5.60 7.98 -24.57
C MET A 1 4.85 7.48 -25.79
N PRO A 2 5.50 6.93 -26.82
CA PRO A 2 4.84 6.26 -27.94
C PRO A 2 4.01 5.06 -27.46
N LYS A 3 2.77 4.91 -27.96
CA LYS A 3 1.82 3.85 -27.53
C LYS A 3 2.39 2.43 -27.63
N PHE A 4 3.25 2.19 -28.62
CA PHE A 4 3.92 0.90 -28.82
C PHE A 4 4.88 0.54 -27.67
N LEU A 5 5.66 1.50 -27.18
CA LEU A 5 6.57 1.28 -26.07
C LEU A 5 5.81 1.08 -24.76
N ALA A 6 4.74 1.84 -24.52
CA ALA A 6 3.88 1.65 -23.35
C ALA A 6 3.25 0.24 -23.31
N ASN A 7 2.75 -0.25 -24.46
CA ASN A 7 2.18 -1.59 -24.55
C ASN A 7 3.21 -2.72 -24.35
N LEU A 8 4.45 -2.54 -24.84
CA LEU A 8 5.53 -3.50 -24.60
C LEU A 8 5.93 -3.56 -23.13
N SER A 9 6.12 -2.39 -22.50
CA SER A 9 6.43 -2.30 -21.07
C SER A 9 5.33 -2.94 -20.23
N PHE A 10 4.07 -2.66 -20.52
CA PHE A 10 2.94 -3.21 -19.79
C PHE A 10 2.87 -4.74 -19.92
N LYS A 11 3.08 -5.30 -21.12
CA LYS A 11 3.10 -6.75 -21.35
C LYS A 11 4.24 -7.44 -20.60
N GLN A 12 5.43 -6.85 -20.59
CA GLN A 12 6.59 -7.41 -19.88
C GLN A 12 6.40 -7.39 -18.36
N ILE A 13 5.87 -6.28 -17.83
CA ILE A 13 5.52 -6.15 -16.41
C ILE A 13 4.47 -7.19 -16.03
N TYR A 14 3.41 -7.32 -16.84
CA TYR A 14 2.35 -8.30 -16.61
C TYR A 14 2.88 -9.74 -16.59
N ALA A 15 3.64 -10.15 -17.61
CA ALA A 15 4.19 -11.51 -17.69
C ALA A 15 5.14 -11.84 -16.52
N THR A 16 5.91 -10.85 -16.08
CA THR A 16 6.81 -10.98 -14.93
C THR A 16 6.01 -11.11 -13.63
N ALA A 17 4.99 -10.26 -13.44
CA ALA A 17 4.10 -10.33 -12.29
C ALA A 17 3.36 -11.67 -12.22
N GLU A 18 2.78 -12.12 -13.34
CA GLU A 18 2.09 -13.41 -13.43
C GLU A 18 3.00 -14.57 -13.05
N THR A 19 4.21 -14.63 -13.60
CA THR A 19 5.20 -15.69 -13.27
C THR A 19 5.53 -15.72 -11.79
N ARG A 20 5.76 -14.54 -11.20
CA ARG A 20 6.06 -14.41 -9.76
C ARG A 20 4.87 -14.85 -8.93
N LEU A 21 3.67 -14.37 -9.22
CA LEU A 21 2.47 -14.70 -8.46
C LEU A 21 2.11 -16.20 -8.55
N LYS A 22 2.34 -16.85 -9.70
CA LYS A 22 2.24 -18.31 -9.84
C LYS A 22 3.25 -19.05 -8.96
N SER A 23 4.50 -18.56 -8.90
CA SER A 23 5.56 -19.22 -8.11
C SER A 23 5.28 -19.24 -6.60
N VAL A 24 4.61 -18.21 -6.08
CA VAL A 24 4.20 -18.13 -4.66
C VAL A 24 2.77 -18.63 -4.41
N HIS A 25 2.13 -19.28 -5.39
CA HIS A 25 0.77 -19.85 -5.31
C HIS A 25 -0.34 -18.84 -4.96
N ILE A 26 -0.05 -17.54 -4.92
CA ILE A 26 -0.99 -16.47 -4.56
C ILE A 26 -2.19 -16.42 -5.52
N LEU A 27 -1.98 -16.72 -6.81
CA LEU A 27 -3.06 -16.73 -7.80
C LEU A 27 -4.07 -17.87 -7.61
N SER A 28 -3.72 -18.88 -6.81
CA SER A 28 -4.57 -20.04 -6.54
C SER A 28 -5.21 -19.97 -5.15
N LEU A 29 -4.95 -18.91 -4.37
CA LEU A 29 -5.52 -18.77 -3.05
C LEU A 29 -7.01 -18.41 -3.13
N PRO A 30 -7.86 -19.01 -2.28
CA PRO A 30 -9.20 -18.52 -2.03
C PRO A 30 -9.17 -17.04 -1.67
N GLU A 31 -10.19 -16.30 -2.10
CA GLU A 31 -10.31 -14.87 -1.77
C GLU A 31 -10.18 -14.63 -0.26
N ALA A 32 -10.86 -15.42 0.57
CA ALA A 32 -10.77 -15.32 2.03
C ALA A 32 -9.33 -15.41 2.57
N ASP A 33 -8.48 -16.26 2.00
CA ASP A 33 -7.09 -16.42 2.44
C ASP A 33 -6.24 -15.21 2.04
N ILE A 34 -6.54 -14.58 0.90
CA ILE A 34 -5.91 -13.33 0.46
C ILE A 34 -6.26 -12.20 1.44
N TYR A 35 -7.54 -12.07 1.81
CA TYR A 35 -7.98 -11.06 2.77
C TYR A 35 -7.40 -11.31 4.16
N GLN A 36 -7.35 -12.56 4.61
CA GLN A 36 -6.73 -12.89 5.90
C GLN A 36 -5.23 -12.57 5.88
N GLY A 37 -4.53 -12.89 4.79
CA GLY A 37 -3.14 -12.52 4.59
C GLY A 37 -2.92 -11.00 4.63
N LEU A 38 -3.80 -10.24 3.99
CA LEU A 38 -3.76 -8.77 4.05
C LEU A 38 -3.93 -8.28 5.49
N LYS A 39 -4.95 -8.76 6.21
CA LYS A 39 -5.18 -8.40 7.62
C LYS A 39 -4.01 -8.75 8.51
N ASN A 40 -3.42 -9.93 8.35
CA ASN A 40 -2.24 -10.34 9.11
C ASN A 40 -1.04 -9.42 8.85
N ASN A 41 -0.82 -9.03 7.59
CA ASN A 41 0.25 -8.10 7.24
C ASN A 41 0.01 -6.71 7.86
N LEU A 42 -1.22 -6.19 7.76
CA LEU A 42 -1.58 -4.90 8.36
C LEU A 42 -1.43 -4.93 9.88
N GLN A 43 -1.88 -6.00 10.52
CA GLN A 43 -1.71 -6.17 11.95
C GLN A 43 -0.23 -6.18 12.36
N ALA A 44 0.61 -6.93 11.64
CA ALA A 44 2.05 -6.93 11.91
C ALA A 44 2.68 -5.54 11.72
N MET A 45 2.26 -4.76 10.71
CA MET A 45 2.74 -3.40 10.49
C MET A 45 2.23 -2.43 11.57
N ASP A 46 0.99 -2.57 12.01
CA ASP A 46 0.38 -1.75 13.07
C ASP A 46 1.04 -2.04 14.43
N GLU A 47 1.34 -3.31 14.73
CA GLU A 47 2.12 -3.71 15.90
C GLU A 47 3.56 -3.20 15.83
N LEU A 48 4.20 -3.29 14.65
CA LEU A 48 5.54 -2.78 14.43
C LEU A 48 5.61 -1.27 14.60
N LEU A 49 4.62 -0.52 14.08
CA LEU A 49 4.49 0.92 14.27
C LEU A 49 4.25 1.24 15.76
N GLY A 50 3.26 0.60 16.37
CA GLY A 50 2.86 0.88 17.75
C GLY A 50 2.52 2.36 17.94
N ASP A 51 3.12 2.99 18.96
CA ASP A 51 2.95 4.41 19.24
C ASP A 51 4.05 5.29 18.62
N LYS A 52 4.90 4.72 17.76
CA LYS A 52 6.00 5.44 17.11
C LYS A 52 5.47 6.27 15.94
N ARG A 53 6.20 7.32 15.59
CA ARG A 53 5.91 8.14 14.41
C ARG A 53 6.21 7.38 13.12
N PHE A 54 7.33 6.66 13.08
CA PHE A 54 7.75 5.80 11.98
C PHE A 54 8.07 4.39 12.50
N LEU A 55 8.13 3.40 11.60
CA LEU A 55 8.32 1.98 11.93
C LEU A 55 9.53 1.73 12.84
N PHE A 56 10.61 2.48 12.65
CA PHE A 56 11.88 2.30 13.38
C PHE A 56 12.26 3.49 14.27
N GLY A 57 11.32 4.37 14.61
CA GLY A 57 11.53 5.48 15.56
C GLY A 57 11.05 6.82 15.03
N ASP A 58 11.87 7.86 15.20
CA ASP A 58 11.47 9.24 14.93
C ASP A 58 11.89 9.75 13.55
N THR A 59 12.79 9.05 12.86
CA THR A 59 13.26 9.41 11.52
C THR A 59 12.72 8.41 10.49
N PRO A 60 12.16 8.87 9.36
CA PRO A 60 11.66 7.97 8.33
C PRO A 60 12.81 7.19 7.68
N THR A 61 12.55 5.91 7.45
CA THR A 61 13.46 5.00 6.75
C THR A 61 12.91 4.61 5.38
N SER A 62 13.70 3.91 4.58
CA SER A 62 13.25 3.35 3.30
C SER A 62 12.06 2.39 3.45
N ALA A 63 11.95 1.71 4.60
CA ALA A 63 10.81 0.85 4.89
C ALA A 63 9.52 1.65 5.10
N ASP A 64 9.59 2.79 5.77
CA ASP A 64 8.44 3.70 5.97
C ASP A 64 7.91 4.19 4.63
N PHE A 65 8.80 4.62 3.73
CA PHE A 65 8.39 5.05 2.39
C PHE A 65 7.82 3.90 1.56
N CYS A 66 8.32 2.67 1.72
CA CYS A 66 7.78 1.50 1.03
C CYS A 66 6.37 1.13 1.53
N LEU A 67 6.16 1.15 2.85
CA LEU A 67 4.85 0.93 3.46
C LEU A 67 3.88 2.03 3.04
N PHE A 68 4.30 3.30 3.19
CA PHE A 68 3.55 4.47 2.74
C PHE A 68 3.11 4.33 1.29
N ALA A 69 4.03 4.04 0.36
CA ALA A 69 3.71 3.93 -1.06
C ALA A 69 2.63 2.86 -1.34
N HIS A 70 2.68 1.72 -0.66
CA HIS A 70 1.67 0.68 -0.78
C HIS A 70 0.31 1.15 -0.23
N LEU A 71 0.28 1.69 0.99
CA LEU A 71 -0.96 2.17 1.61
C LEU A 71 -1.60 3.29 0.79
N CYS A 72 -0.82 4.28 0.36
CA CYS A 72 -1.27 5.41 -0.44
C CYS A 72 -1.89 4.96 -1.78
N THR A 73 -1.21 4.05 -2.49
CA THR A 73 -1.67 3.56 -3.79
C THR A 73 -2.99 2.82 -3.66
N MET A 74 -3.22 2.10 -2.57
CA MET A 74 -4.47 1.36 -2.37
C MET A 74 -5.58 2.25 -1.81
N TYR A 75 -5.26 3.18 -0.90
CA TYR A 75 -6.24 4.02 -0.21
C TYR A 75 -6.80 5.17 -1.08
N TYR A 76 -5.95 5.82 -1.87
CA TYR A 76 -6.33 6.99 -2.69
C TYR A 76 -6.70 6.64 -4.14
N THR A 77 -6.91 5.35 -4.45
CA THR A 77 -7.41 4.97 -5.77
C THR A 77 -8.87 5.35 -5.96
N ALA A 78 -9.25 5.64 -7.21
CA ALA A 78 -10.61 6.06 -7.56
C ALA A 78 -11.66 4.94 -7.43
N TYR A 79 -11.24 3.68 -7.30
CA TYR A 79 -12.12 2.53 -7.16
C TYR A 79 -12.08 2.01 -5.73
N ASN A 80 -13.20 1.50 -5.22
CA ASN A 80 -13.25 1.07 -3.83
C ASN A 80 -12.39 -0.18 -3.64
N GLN A 81 -11.39 -0.07 -2.77
CA GLN A 81 -10.56 -1.18 -2.35
C GLN A 81 -10.92 -1.56 -0.93
N PRO A 82 -11.03 -2.86 -0.62
CA PRO A 82 -11.35 -3.29 0.75
C PRO A 82 -10.37 -2.75 1.79
N LEU A 83 -9.13 -2.48 1.38
CA LEU A 83 -8.14 -1.86 2.24
C LEU A 83 -8.60 -0.51 2.81
N LYS A 84 -9.32 0.29 2.02
CA LYS A 84 -9.79 1.60 2.45
C LYS A 84 -10.66 1.48 3.70
N ASP A 85 -11.67 0.63 3.63
CA ASP A 85 -12.58 0.37 4.75
C ASP A 85 -11.83 -0.24 5.95
N ILE A 86 -10.88 -1.14 5.71
CA ILE A 86 -10.07 -1.78 6.76
C ILE A 86 -9.16 -0.75 7.47
N LEU A 87 -8.51 0.16 6.74
CA LEU A 87 -7.65 1.18 7.34
C LEU A 87 -8.47 2.20 8.16
N ASP A 88 -9.63 2.60 7.66
CA ASP A 88 -10.50 3.57 8.34
C ASP A 88 -11.15 2.98 9.61
N THR A 89 -11.42 1.67 9.65
CA THR A 89 -12.17 1.03 10.74
C THR A 89 -11.31 0.20 11.70
N GLU A 90 -10.37 -0.60 11.19
CA GLU A 90 -9.62 -1.58 11.98
C GLU A 90 -8.21 -1.08 12.36
N TYR A 91 -7.56 -0.28 11.50
CA TYR A 91 -6.16 0.16 11.68
C TYR A 91 -5.97 1.68 11.57
N PRO A 92 -6.63 2.49 12.43
CA PRO A 92 -6.59 3.96 12.34
C PRO A 92 -5.18 4.54 12.56
N ARG A 93 -4.27 3.83 13.24
CA ARG A 93 -2.88 4.28 13.39
C ARG A 93 -2.11 4.23 12.07
N LEU A 94 -2.30 3.18 11.27
CA LEU A 94 -1.70 3.06 9.94
C LEU A 94 -2.29 4.10 8.97
N GLN A 95 -3.59 4.38 9.09
CA GLN A 95 -4.24 5.45 8.34
C GLN A 95 -3.61 6.81 8.68
N LYS A 96 -3.48 7.13 9.97
CA LYS A 96 -2.84 8.35 10.46
C LYS A 96 -1.38 8.44 10.00
N PHE A 97 -0.61 7.35 10.09
CA PHE A 97 0.75 7.29 9.57
C PHE A 97 0.82 7.65 8.08
N THR A 98 -0.13 7.14 7.28
CA THR A 98 -0.20 7.41 5.85
C THR A 98 -0.47 8.89 5.58
N GLU A 99 -1.43 9.50 6.27
CA GLU A 99 -1.76 10.92 6.13
C GLU A 99 -0.62 11.85 6.57
N GLN A 100 0.02 11.53 7.70
CA GLN A 100 1.15 12.29 8.23
C GLN A 100 2.34 12.24 7.27
N THR A 101 2.67 11.05 6.77
CA THR A 101 3.76 10.86 5.80
C THR A 101 3.45 11.57 4.48
N LEU A 102 2.20 11.53 4.01
CA LEU A 102 1.77 12.27 2.82
C LEU A 102 1.97 13.78 2.99
N THR A 103 1.53 14.32 4.13
CA THR A 103 1.64 15.76 4.44
C THR A 103 3.10 16.21 4.55
N GLU A 104 3.96 15.35 5.11
CA GLU A 104 5.39 15.64 5.26
C GLU A 104 6.14 15.66 3.92
N ILE A 105 5.81 14.72 3.02
CA ILE A 105 6.46 14.62 1.70
C ILE A 105 5.87 15.63 0.71
N PHE A 106 4.56 15.84 0.75
CA PHE A 106 3.81 16.69 -0.18
C PHE A 106 2.92 17.68 0.59
N PRO A 107 3.50 18.69 1.26
CA PRO A 107 2.73 19.67 2.03
C PRO A 107 1.70 20.43 1.20
N GLU A 108 1.94 20.60 -0.11
CA GLU A 108 1.02 21.22 -1.06
C GLU A 108 -0.26 20.41 -1.31
N TYR A 109 -0.25 19.12 -1.01
CA TYR A 109 -1.37 18.21 -1.31
C TYR A 109 -2.61 18.51 -0.45
N GLN A 110 -2.45 19.18 0.69
CA GLN A 110 -3.57 19.63 1.55
C GLN A 110 -4.52 20.62 0.86
N MET A 111 -4.13 21.24 -0.26
CA MET A 111 -4.96 22.24 -0.95
C MET A 111 -6.11 21.66 -1.80
N TYR A 112 -6.15 20.35 -2.07
CA TYR A 112 -7.06 19.78 -3.08
C TYR A 112 -8.29 19.03 -2.55
N TYR A 113 -8.39 18.79 -1.24
CA TYR A 113 -9.48 18.00 -0.64
C TYR A 113 -10.05 18.65 0.64
N GLN A 114 -10.34 19.96 0.59
CA GLN A 114 -11.21 20.65 1.56
C GLN A 114 -12.66 20.67 1.08
#